data_AF-A0A6P0DTH0-F1
#
_entry.id   AF-A0A6P0DTH0-F1
#
_cell.length_a   1.000
_cell.length_b   1.000
_cell.length_c   1.000
_cell.angle_alpha   90.00
_cell.angle_beta   90.00
_cell.angle_gamma   90.00
#
_symmetry.space_group_name_H-M   'P 1'
#
loop_
_entity.id
_entity.type
_entity.pdbx_description
1 polymer ?
#
loop_
_entity_poly.entity_id
_entity_poly.type
_entity_poly.pdbx_seq_one_letter_code
_entity_poly.pdbx_strand_id
1 'polypeptide(L)'
;IKHVVESKDLFVFPQANPDGRHYSMSTESMWRKNRRPAPPGHVKPQCCGVDINRNYNFLWNFPQYFDPESPIANSTDPCDYEVYIGPAAESEPETKNAVWMFDTYPNIRYFVDLHSYSEDILYNWGDDEN
;
A
#
# COMPACT_ATOMS: atom_id res chain seq x y z
N ILE A 1 3.55 28.08 7.50
CA ILE A 1 3.78 27.68 6.09
C ILE A 1 5.13 28.18 5.57
N LYS A 2 5.37 29.49 5.42
CA LYS A 2 6.65 30.05 4.92
C LYS A 2 7.89 29.45 5.60
N HIS A 3 7.94 29.46 6.92
CA HIS A 3 9.05 28.89 7.67
C HIS A 3 9.30 27.39 7.38
N VAL A 4 8.25 26.60 7.17
CA VAL A 4 8.39 25.17 6.86
C VAL A 4 9.00 24.99 5.48
N VAL A 5 8.46 25.68 4.47
CA VAL A 5 8.94 25.61 3.08
C VAL A 5 10.36 26.14 2.93
N GLU A 6 10.76 27.13 3.74
CA GLU A 6 12.11 27.71 3.72
C GLU A 6 13.15 26.90 4.52
N SER A 7 12.72 25.99 5.40
CA SER A 7 13.63 25.25 6.30
C SER A 7 13.61 23.73 6.16
N LYS A 8 12.73 23.19 5.31
CA LYS A 8 12.52 21.75 5.11
C LYS A 8 12.34 21.45 3.62
N ASP A 9 12.81 20.27 3.24
CA ASP A 9 12.45 19.66 1.96
C ASP A 9 11.08 19.00 2.10
N LEU A 10 10.21 19.23 1.12
CA LEU A 10 8.87 18.64 1.05
C LEU A 10 8.79 17.75 -0.18
N PHE A 11 8.63 16.44 0.03
CA PHE A 11 8.32 15.47 -1.01
C PHE A 11 6.82 15.23 -1.01
N VAL A 12 6.17 15.43 -2.15
CA VAL A 12 4.73 15.24 -2.29
C VAL A 12 4.49 14.21 -3.39
N PHE A 13 3.84 13.11 -3.05
CA PHE A 13 3.42 12.10 -3.99
C PHE A 13 1.89 12.16 -4.15
N PRO A 14 1.37 13.01 -5.06
CA PRO A 14 -0.05 13.36 -5.08
C PRO A 14 -0.95 12.21 -5.54
N GLN A 15 -0.39 11.22 -6.21
CA GLN A 15 -1.12 10.04 -6.65
C GLN A 15 -0.21 8.81 -6.62
N ALA A 16 -0.31 8.02 -5.56
CA ALA A 16 0.47 6.81 -5.38
C ALA A 16 -0.03 5.62 -6.22
N ASN A 17 -1.31 5.61 -6.62
CA ASN A 17 -1.94 4.54 -7.39
C ASN A 17 -2.68 5.09 -8.64
N PRO A 18 -1.94 5.57 -9.66
CA PRO A 18 -2.56 6.19 -10.84
C PRO A 18 -3.47 5.24 -11.61
N ASP A 19 -3.08 3.99 -11.79
CA ASP A 19 -3.85 3.01 -12.56
C ASP A 19 -5.12 2.57 -11.83
N GLY A 20 -5.02 2.32 -10.52
CA GLY A 20 -6.18 2.01 -9.67
C GLY A 20 -7.19 3.16 -9.65
N ARG A 21 -6.72 4.41 -9.53
CA ARG A 21 -7.59 5.59 -9.64
C ARG A 21 -8.27 5.69 -11.00
N HIS A 22 -7.54 5.47 -12.09
CA HIS A 22 -8.14 5.50 -13.42
C HIS A 22 -9.23 4.44 -13.56
N TYR A 23 -8.97 3.22 -13.07
CA TYR A 23 -9.94 2.13 -13.09
C TYR A 23 -11.18 2.43 -12.24
N SER A 24 -11.00 3.04 -11.05
CA SER A 24 -12.12 3.53 -10.23
C SER A 24 -12.99 4.54 -10.98
N MET A 25 -12.38 5.49 -11.69
CA MET A 25 -13.12 6.52 -12.41
C MET A 25 -13.81 6.05 -13.69
N SER A 26 -13.36 4.96 -14.29
CA SER A 26 -13.78 4.53 -15.62
C SER A 26 -14.59 3.23 -15.64
N THR A 27 -14.34 2.33 -14.69
CA THR A 27 -14.83 0.95 -14.75
C THR A 27 -15.54 0.53 -13.47
N GLU A 28 -14.87 0.64 -12.32
CA GLU A 28 -15.41 0.13 -11.05
C GLU A 28 -15.15 1.12 -9.91
N SER A 29 -16.14 1.95 -9.60
CA SER A 29 -16.01 3.09 -8.66
C SER A 29 -15.35 2.79 -7.31
N MET A 30 -15.51 1.57 -6.79
CA MET A 30 -14.99 1.17 -5.47
C MET A 30 -13.64 0.45 -5.53
N TRP A 31 -12.96 0.41 -6.68
CA TRP A 31 -11.68 -0.27 -6.81
C TRP A 31 -10.58 0.38 -5.95
N ARG A 32 -9.94 -0.42 -5.08
CA ARG A 32 -8.89 0.00 -4.15
C ARG A 32 -7.46 -0.33 -4.61
N LYS A 33 -7.23 -1.57 -5.06
CA LYS A 33 -5.89 -2.12 -5.36
C LYS A 33 -5.22 -1.39 -6.54
N ASN A 34 -3.95 -1.66 -6.81
CA ASN A 34 -3.36 -1.27 -8.10
C ASN A 34 -3.95 -2.10 -9.27
N ARG A 35 -3.36 -2.02 -10.47
CA ARG A 35 -3.83 -2.73 -11.67
C ARG A 35 -2.87 -3.77 -12.22
N ARG A 36 -2.07 -4.37 -11.34
CA ARG A 36 -1.28 -5.55 -11.67
C ARG A 36 -2.14 -6.61 -12.39
N PRO A 37 -1.72 -7.19 -13.52
CA PRO A 37 -2.44 -8.30 -14.14
C PRO A 37 -2.59 -9.49 -13.20
N ALA A 38 -3.71 -10.20 -13.30
CA ALA A 38 -3.94 -11.42 -12.55
C ALA A 38 -2.85 -12.47 -12.82
N PRO A 39 -2.42 -13.23 -11.80
CA PRO A 39 -1.43 -14.28 -12.00
C PRO A 39 -1.95 -15.39 -12.93
N PRO A 40 -1.05 -16.16 -13.57
CA PRO A 40 -1.44 -17.27 -14.43
C PRO A 40 -2.41 -18.24 -13.73
N GLY A 41 -3.45 -18.68 -14.45
CA GLY A 41 -4.50 -19.54 -13.89
C GLY A 41 -5.67 -18.78 -13.24
N HIS A 42 -5.55 -17.47 -13.04
CA HIS A 42 -6.62 -16.62 -12.54
C HIS A 42 -7.15 -15.72 -13.65
N VAL A 43 -8.45 -15.84 -13.94
CA VAL A 43 -9.11 -15.09 -15.04
C VAL A 43 -10.14 -14.08 -14.54
N LYS A 44 -10.44 -14.08 -13.24
CA LYS A 44 -11.46 -13.20 -12.68
C LYS A 44 -10.88 -11.79 -12.50
N PRO A 45 -11.61 -10.72 -12.85
CA PRO A 45 -11.15 -9.33 -12.71
C PRO A 45 -10.67 -8.95 -11.31
N GLN A 46 -11.30 -9.52 -10.27
CA GLN A 46 -10.93 -9.33 -8.86
C GLN A 46 -9.51 -9.80 -8.50
N CYS A 47 -8.96 -10.74 -9.28
CA CYS A 47 -7.61 -11.28 -9.05
C CYS A 47 -6.53 -10.37 -9.66
N CYS A 48 -6.92 -9.31 -10.36
CA CYS A 48 -6.00 -8.24 -10.71
C CYS A 48 -5.74 -7.36 -9.49
N GLY A 49 -4.55 -6.79 -9.43
CA GLY A 49 -4.16 -5.79 -8.45
C GLY A 49 -3.68 -6.37 -7.12
N VAL A 50 -2.82 -5.59 -6.48
CA VAL A 50 -2.25 -5.79 -5.16
C VAL A 50 -2.65 -4.59 -4.28
N ASP A 51 -2.91 -4.83 -2.99
CA ASP A 51 -3.03 -3.73 -2.03
C ASP A 51 -1.63 -3.15 -1.77
N ILE A 52 -1.36 -1.99 -2.34
CA ILE A 52 -0.06 -1.32 -2.21
C ILE A 52 0.24 -0.87 -0.78
N ASN A 53 -0.77 -0.78 0.10
CA ASN A 53 -0.59 -0.52 1.53
C ASN A 53 -0.24 -1.79 2.33
N ARG A 54 -0.26 -2.98 1.71
CA ARG A 54 0.22 -4.25 2.29
C ARG A 54 1.47 -4.79 1.61
N ASN A 55 1.98 -4.10 0.59
CA ASN A 55 3.08 -4.57 -0.23
C ASN A 55 4.47 -4.12 0.28
N TYR A 56 4.57 -3.31 1.32
CA TYR A 56 5.87 -2.89 1.89
C TYR A 56 6.58 -4.04 2.61
N ASN A 57 7.91 -4.01 2.65
CA ASN A 57 8.74 -5.01 3.36
C ASN A 57 8.77 -4.80 4.89
N PHE A 58 7.60 -4.63 5.49
CA PHE A 58 7.42 -4.61 6.93
C PHE A 58 6.37 -5.67 7.27
N LEU A 59 6.81 -6.77 7.89
CA LEU A 59 5.97 -7.93 8.23
C LEU A 59 5.15 -8.48 7.05
N TRP A 60 5.64 -8.28 5.82
CA TRP A 60 4.98 -8.71 4.59
C TRP A 60 4.67 -10.21 4.60
N ASN A 61 5.64 -11.03 5.00
CA ASN A 61 5.45 -12.47 5.19
C ASN A 61 4.77 -12.74 6.53
N PHE A 62 3.62 -12.11 6.77
CA PHE A 62 2.85 -12.24 8.00
C PHE A 62 2.63 -13.70 8.45
N PRO A 63 2.44 -14.72 7.57
CA PRO A 63 2.24 -16.09 8.03
C PRO A 63 3.48 -16.69 8.71
N GLN A 64 4.65 -16.08 8.49
CA GLN A 64 5.88 -16.46 9.17
C GLN A 64 6.01 -15.81 10.56
N TYR A 65 5.40 -14.63 10.76
CA TYR A 65 5.62 -13.80 11.95
C TYR A 65 4.47 -13.86 12.97
N PHE A 66 3.24 -14.10 12.51
CA PHE A 66 2.04 -14.10 13.34
C PHE A 66 1.48 -15.50 13.56
N ASP A 67 0.71 -15.66 14.63
CA ASP A 67 -0.07 -16.88 14.85
C ASP A 67 -1.10 -17.04 13.72
N PRO A 68 -1.36 -18.25 13.20
CA PRO A 68 -2.38 -18.47 12.18
C PRO A 68 -3.79 -17.99 12.56
N GLU A 69 -4.09 -17.91 13.86
CA GLU A 69 -5.37 -17.42 14.39
C GLU A 69 -5.37 -15.90 14.67
N SER A 70 -4.25 -15.21 14.45
CA SER A 70 -4.17 -13.75 14.63
C SER A 70 -5.11 -13.02 13.65
N PRO A 71 -5.91 -12.04 14.11
CA PRO A 71 -6.83 -11.28 13.27
C PRO A 71 -6.08 -10.21 12.47
N ILE A 72 -5.39 -10.62 11.42
CA ILE A 72 -4.60 -9.73 10.56
C ILE A 72 -5.36 -9.36 9.29
N ALA A 73 -5.27 -8.09 8.90
CA ALA A 73 -5.94 -7.56 7.72
C ALA A 73 -5.06 -7.68 6.46
N ASN A 74 -4.63 -8.91 6.14
CA ASN A 74 -3.75 -9.28 5.02
C ASN A 74 -4.19 -10.59 4.36
N SER A 75 -3.93 -10.77 3.07
CA SER A 75 -4.24 -12.02 2.37
C SER A 75 -3.15 -12.45 1.37
N THR A 76 -2.89 -13.75 1.32
CA THR A 76 -2.02 -14.38 0.32
C THR A 76 -2.79 -14.91 -0.90
N ASP A 77 -4.13 -14.88 -0.88
CA ASP A 77 -4.96 -15.22 -2.04
C ASP A 77 -4.92 -14.08 -3.06
N PRO A 78 -4.42 -14.30 -4.30
CA PRO A 78 -4.41 -13.28 -5.33
C PRO A 78 -5.80 -12.71 -5.68
N CYS A 79 -6.86 -13.48 -5.43
CA CYS A 79 -8.24 -13.08 -5.68
C CYS A 79 -8.92 -12.42 -4.48
N ASP A 80 -8.21 -12.21 -3.37
CA ASP A 80 -8.69 -11.34 -2.31
C ASP A 80 -8.93 -9.95 -2.87
N TYR A 81 -10.16 -9.48 -2.71
CA TYR A 81 -10.64 -8.29 -3.37
C TYR A 81 -9.99 -7.02 -2.82
N GLU A 82 -9.62 -7.01 -1.52
CA GLU A 82 -9.20 -5.81 -0.81
C GLU A 82 -7.73 -5.84 -0.41
N VAL A 83 -7.25 -6.94 0.18
CA VAL A 83 -6.01 -6.96 0.99
C VAL A 83 -4.96 -7.98 0.52
N TYR A 84 -4.99 -8.37 -0.77
CA TYR A 84 -3.93 -9.20 -1.35
C TYR A 84 -2.57 -8.50 -1.27
N ILE A 85 -1.60 -9.13 -0.60
CA ILE A 85 -0.27 -8.55 -0.29
C ILE A 85 0.70 -8.53 -1.48
N GLY A 86 0.36 -9.19 -2.58
CA GLY A 86 1.26 -9.41 -3.73
C GLY A 86 2.06 -10.70 -3.63
N PRO A 87 2.91 -11.01 -4.63
CA PRO A 87 3.74 -12.22 -4.65
C PRO A 87 5.10 -12.07 -3.98
N ALA A 88 5.54 -10.84 -3.70
CA ALA A 88 6.75 -10.54 -2.95
C ALA A 88 6.61 -9.17 -2.28
N ALA A 89 7.36 -8.94 -1.21
CA ALA A 89 7.53 -7.60 -0.67
C ALA A 89 8.08 -6.67 -1.75
N GLU A 90 7.51 -5.47 -1.83
CA GLU A 90 7.84 -4.42 -2.78
C GLU A 90 7.75 -4.91 -4.23
N SER A 91 6.81 -5.81 -4.54
CA SER A 91 6.64 -6.31 -5.91
C SER A 91 6.11 -5.25 -6.86
N GLU A 92 5.34 -4.28 -6.36
CA GLU A 92 4.64 -3.29 -7.18
C GLU A 92 5.50 -2.07 -7.48
N PRO A 93 5.49 -1.55 -8.72
CA PRO A 93 6.26 -0.36 -9.07
C PRO A 93 5.85 0.87 -8.26
N GLU A 94 4.57 0.99 -7.89
CA GLU A 94 4.07 2.07 -7.02
C GLU A 94 4.74 2.06 -5.65
N THR A 95 4.80 0.88 -5.01
CA THR A 95 5.46 0.68 -3.71
C THR A 95 6.97 0.90 -3.83
N LYS A 96 7.62 0.38 -4.89
CA LYS A 96 9.04 0.61 -5.15
C LYS A 96 9.41 2.08 -5.29
N ASN A 97 8.54 2.91 -5.87
CA ASN A 97 8.80 4.35 -6.00
C ASN A 97 8.83 5.04 -4.63
N ALA A 98 7.95 4.66 -3.71
CA ALA A 98 7.96 5.17 -2.34
C ALA A 98 9.21 4.71 -1.58
N VAL A 99 9.55 3.43 -1.67
CA VAL A 99 10.77 2.86 -1.06
C VAL A 99 12.03 3.54 -1.61
N TRP A 100 12.13 3.69 -2.94
CA TRP A 100 13.24 4.40 -3.57
C TRP A 100 13.40 5.82 -3.03
N MET A 101 12.30 6.54 -2.80
CA MET A 101 12.36 7.89 -2.21
C MET A 101 12.90 7.85 -0.78
N PHE A 102 12.46 6.91 0.05
CA PHE A 102 12.97 6.77 1.42
C PHE A 102 14.46 6.40 1.45
N ASP A 103 14.88 5.48 0.60
CA ASP A 103 16.28 5.04 0.50
C ASP A 103 17.19 6.13 -0.07
N THR A 104 16.69 6.91 -1.04
CA THR A 104 17.45 7.99 -1.68
C THR A 104 17.61 9.20 -0.76
N TYR A 105 16.60 9.48 0.07
CA TYR A 105 16.57 10.63 0.96
C TYR A 105 16.50 10.18 2.43
N PRO A 106 17.60 9.64 3.00
CA PRO A 106 17.62 9.07 4.35
C PRO A 106 17.44 10.12 5.46
N ASN A 107 17.41 11.42 5.12
CA ASN A 107 17.14 12.52 6.03
C ASN A 107 15.64 12.82 6.19
N ILE A 108 14.73 12.10 5.50
CA ILE A 108 13.28 12.17 5.76
C ILE A 108 13.02 11.80 7.22
N ARG A 109 12.40 12.72 7.97
CA ARG A 109 12.11 12.55 9.42
C ARG A 109 10.65 12.29 9.74
N TYR A 110 9.77 12.64 8.82
CA TYR A 110 8.32 12.53 8.99
C TYR A 110 7.74 11.98 7.69
N PHE A 111 6.84 11.01 7.83
CA PHE A 111 6.06 10.46 6.75
C PHE A 111 4.59 10.59 7.11
N VAL A 112 3.78 11.05 6.16
CA VAL A 112 2.33 11.18 6.31
C VAL A 112 1.71 10.47 5.13
N ASP A 113 0.96 9.41 5.41
CA ASP A 113 0.12 8.73 4.43
C ASP A 113 -1.33 9.15 4.63
N LEU A 114 -2.01 9.49 3.54
CA LEU A 114 -3.35 10.07 3.58
C LEU A 114 -4.36 9.09 2.99
N HIS A 115 -5.24 8.58 3.86
CA HIS A 115 -6.32 7.66 3.51
C HIS A 115 -7.68 8.24 3.88
N SER A 116 -8.73 7.56 3.42
CA SER A 116 -10.11 7.79 3.82
C SER A 116 -10.84 6.44 3.85
N TYR A 117 -11.92 6.29 4.62
CA TYR A 117 -12.57 7.26 5.50
C TYR A 117 -12.16 7.02 6.98
N SER A 118 -12.90 7.61 7.93
CA SER A 118 -12.87 7.37 9.39
C SER A 118 -12.45 8.56 10.27
N GLU A 119 -11.86 9.61 9.71
CA GLU A 119 -11.45 10.81 10.47
C GLU A 119 -10.38 10.54 11.55
N ASP A 120 -9.56 9.51 11.34
CA ASP A 120 -8.54 9.07 12.30
C ASP A 120 -7.16 9.70 12.05
N ILE A 121 -6.38 9.82 13.13
CA ILE A 121 -4.93 10.06 13.09
C ILE A 121 -4.24 8.84 13.70
N LEU A 122 -3.68 8.00 12.84
CA LEU A 122 -2.98 6.78 13.23
C LEU A 122 -1.46 6.99 13.22
N TYR A 123 -0.77 6.21 14.05
CA TYR A 123 0.69 6.16 14.13
C TYR A 123 1.13 4.73 14.42
N ASN A 124 2.41 4.43 14.20
CA ASN A 124 2.93 3.07 14.36
C ASN A 124 2.81 2.58 15.82
N TRP A 125 2.57 1.30 16.06
CA TRP A 125 2.39 0.20 15.08
C TRP A 125 0.91 -0.02 14.73
N GLY A 126 0.65 -0.77 13.66
CA GLY A 126 -0.72 -1.02 13.14
C GLY A 126 -0.97 -2.48 12.77
N ASP A 127 -0.04 -3.37 13.08
CA ASP A 127 0.00 -4.78 12.70
C ASP A 127 -0.40 -5.73 13.84
N ASP A 128 -0.32 -5.30 15.11
CA ASP A 128 -0.81 -6.04 16.26
C ASP A 128 -1.52 -5.15 17.30
N GLU A 129 -2.31 -5.81 18.13
CA GLU A 129 -2.69 -5.31 19.45
C GLU A 129 -1.91 -6.18 20.46
N ASN A 130 -0.86 -5.63 21.06
CA ASN A 130 0.00 -6.34 22.03
C ASN A 130 -0.78 -7.19 23.06
#